data_AF-A0A8S9LHM6-F1
#
_entry.id   AF-A0A8S9LHM6-F1
#
_cell.length_a   1.000
_cell.length_b   1.000
_cell.length_c   1.000
_cell.angle_alpha   90.00
_cell.angle_beta   90.00
_cell.angle_gamma   90.00
#
_symmetry.space_group_name_H-M   'P 1'
#
loop_
_entity.id
_entity.type
_entity.pdbx_description
1 polymer ?
#
loop_
_entity_poly.entity_id
_entity_poly.type
_entity_poly.pdbx_seq_one_letter_code
_entity_poly.pdbx_strand_id
1 'polypeptide(L)'
;MRIGDVVKVTGFHKKAPTFRVIGRENTLLSIDTDRTNEEYLFKAINRAKLVLESSDLRLVAFTSYADISSSPGHYVIYWEVKAEEEDIKDLYEKTFLECCLVMEDTFDEEYMYCRSNEFIGPLEMRVVDDGTFDSLMNLSISKGASITHYKTPPCITSEEGLQVLETNVVARFFSTLRASHVLKP
;
A
#
# COMPACT_ATOMS: atom_id res chain seq x y z
N MET A 1 15.74 -14.20 22.34
CA MET A 1 14.62 -13.35 21.86
C MET A 1 15.22 -12.22 21.04
N ARG A 2 14.87 -12.08 19.76
CA ARG A 2 15.24 -10.93 18.92
C ARG A 2 14.05 -9.99 18.85
N ILE A 3 14.25 -8.70 19.06
CA ILE A 3 13.16 -7.70 19.14
C ILE A 3 12.70 -7.26 17.74
N GLY A 4 13.60 -7.30 16.75
CA GLY A 4 13.33 -6.95 15.36
C GLY A 4 13.55 -5.46 15.03
N ASP A 5 13.85 -4.61 16.01
CA ASP A 5 14.15 -3.20 15.74
C ASP A 5 15.53 -3.04 15.08
N VAL A 6 15.57 -2.31 13.98
CA VAL A 6 16.79 -1.93 13.28
C VAL A 6 17.20 -0.55 13.77
N VAL A 7 18.36 -0.48 14.41
CA VAL A 7 18.88 0.76 15.00
C VAL A 7 20.26 1.08 14.46
N LYS A 8 20.53 2.37 14.23
CA LYS A 8 21.87 2.89 13.90
C LYS A 8 22.47 3.52 15.14
N VAL A 9 23.68 3.12 15.50
CA VAL A 9 24.46 3.83 16.52
C VAL A 9 24.79 5.22 15.99
N THR A 10 24.36 6.26 16.72
CA THR A 10 24.61 7.67 16.35
C THR A 10 25.64 8.33 17.25
N GLY A 11 25.99 7.71 18.38
CA GLY A 11 27.00 8.23 19.29
C GLY A 11 27.06 7.43 20.59
N PHE A 12 27.67 8.05 21.60
CA PHE A 12 27.78 7.50 22.94
C PHE A 12 27.59 8.60 23.99
N HIS A 13 26.80 8.33 25.01
CA HIS A 13 26.80 9.11 26.25
C HIS A 13 27.65 8.35 27.28
N LYS A 14 28.88 8.86 27.51
CA LYS A 14 29.94 8.16 28.26
C LYS A 14 30.22 6.79 27.61
N LYS A 15 29.88 5.70 28.29
CA LYS A 15 30.07 4.32 27.80
C LYS A 15 28.78 3.72 27.21
N ALA A 16 27.64 4.41 27.30
CA ALA A 16 26.37 3.91 26.80
C ALA A 16 26.14 4.37 25.35
N PRO A 17 25.88 3.47 24.39
CA PRO A 17 25.57 3.85 23.01
C PRO A 17 24.24 4.60 22.94
N THR A 18 24.16 5.59 22.05
CA THR A 18 22.92 6.23 21.63
C THR A 18 22.52 5.73 20.25
N PHE A 19 21.22 5.50 20.09
CA PHE A 19 20.66 4.89 18.90
C PHE A 19 19.66 5.82 18.22
N ARG A 20 19.67 5.81 16.89
CA ARG A 20 18.55 6.26 16.08
C ARG A 20 17.83 5.03 15.54
N VAL A 21 16.52 4.96 15.76
CA VAL A 21 15.68 3.90 15.17
C VAL A 21 15.61 4.15 13.66
N ILE A 22 15.99 3.15 12.88
CA ILE A 22 15.86 3.16 11.41
C ILE A 22 14.48 2.63 11.02
N GLY A 23 14.01 1.59 11.73
CA GLY A 23 12.72 0.96 11.50
C GLY A 23 12.67 -0.39 12.21
N ARG A 24 11.73 -1.24 11.81
CA ARG A 24 11.61 -2.61 12.30
C ARG A 24 11.72 -3.55 11.11
N GLU A 25 12.45 -4.65 11.30
CA GLU A 25 12.60 -5.69 10.30
C GLU A 25 11.20 -6.18 9.86
N ASN A 26 11.03 -6.36 8.55
CA ASN A 26 9.82 -6.87 7.90
C ASN A 26 8.56 -5.99 8.00
N THR A 27 8.64 -4.69 8.32
CA THR A 27 7.48 -3.78 8.23
C THR A 27 7.49 -3.03 6.89
N LEU A 28 6.40 -3.14 6.12
CA LEU A 28 6.24 -2.52 4.81
C LEU A 28 5.29 -1.30 4.86
N LEU A 29 4.17 -1.43 5.57
CA LEU A 29 3.21 -0.36 5.85
C LEU A 29 2.91 -0.31 7.35
N SER A 30 2.74 0.90 7.87
CA SER A 30 2.41 1.18 9.26
C SER A 30 1.92 2.64 9.37
N ILE A 31 0.82 2.86 10.10
CA ILE A 31 0.28 4.19 10.38
C ILE A 31 0.36 4.49 11.89
N ASP A 32 -0.04 3.54 12.73
CA ASP A 32 -0.01 3.62 14.19
C ASP A 32 0.76 2.42 14.77
N THR A 33 0.14 1.60 15.63
CA THR A 33 0.77 0.37 16.15
C THR A 33 0.75 -0.80 15.17
N ASP A 34 -0.04 -0.70 14.11
CA ASP A 34 -0.18 -1.68 13.04
C ASP A 34 1.14 -1.92 12.28
N ARG A 35 1.33 -3.16 11.82
CA ARG A 35 2.52 -3.55 11.06
C ARG A 35 2.16 -4.54 9.97
N THR A 36 1.97 -4.04 8.76
CA THR A 36 1.77 -4.89 7.60
C THR A 36 3.10 -5.18 6.92
N ASN A 37 3.39 -6.46 6.71
CA ASN A 37 4.56 -6.92 5.98
C ASN A 37 4.22 -7.21 4.51
N GLU A 38 5.23 -7.59 3.73
CA GLU A 38 5.07 -7.92 2.31
C GLU A 38 4.13 -9.12 2.09
N GLU A 39 4.20 -10.16 2.93
CA GLU A 39 3.34 -11.35 2.82
C GLU A 39 1.85 -11.01 2.94
N TYR A 40 1.47 -10.23 3.96
CA TYR A 40 0.09 -9.80 4.16
C TYR A 40 -0.40 -8.89 3.03
N LEU A 41 0.45 -7.96 2.55
CA LEU A 41 0.11 -7.12 1.41
C LEU A 41 -0.16 -7.96 0.15
N PHE A 42 0.75 -8.88 -0.21
CA PHE A 42 0.55 -9.75 -1.38
C PHE A 42 -0.68 -10.65 -1.23
N LYS A 43 -0.96 -11.14 -0.02
CA LYS A 43 -2.18 -11.91 0.25
C LYS A 43 -3.44 -11.07 0.01
N ALA A 44 -3.48 -9.83 0.49
CA ALA A 44 -4.59 -8.90 0.27
C ALA A 44 -4.78 -8.61 -1.23
N ILE A 45 -3.69 -8.28 -1.93
CA ILE A 45 -3.69 -8.02 -3.38
C ILE A 45 -4.19 -9.24 -4.15
N ASN A 46 -3.71 -10.45 -3.84
CA ASN A 46 -4.12 -11.67 -4.52
C ASN A 46 -5.61 -11.97 -4.32
N ARG A 47 -6.18 -11.70 -3.13
CA ARG A 47 -7.62 -11.89 -2.90
C ARG A 47 -8.47 -10.90 -3.68
N ALA A 48 -8.09 -9.63 -3.69
CA ALA A 48 -8.81 -8.61 -4.47
C ALA A 48 -8.61 -8.77 -5.98
N LYS A 49 -7.47 -9.30 -6.42
CA LYS A 49 -7.23 -9.64 -7.83
C LYS A 49 -8.23 -10.67 -8.36
N LEU A 50 -8.68 -11.62 -7.54
CA LEU A 50 -9.73 -12.58 -7.95
C LEU A 50 -11.07 -11.88 -8.24
N VAL A 51 -11.42 -10.86 -7.45
CA VAL A 51 -12.62 -10.02 -7.67
C VAL A 51 -12.47 -9.26 -8.99
N LEU A 52 -11.30 -8.64 -9.19
CA LEU A 52 -10.97 -7.90 -10.41
C LEU A 52 -11.10 -8.77 -11.67
N GLU A 53 -10.46 -9.95 -11.67
CA GLU A 53 -10.47 -10.89 -12.80
C GLU A 53 -11.86 -11.45 -13.10
N SER A 54 -12.74 -11.55 -12.10
CA SER A 54 -14.15 -11.95 -12.31
C SER A 54 -15.00 -10.88 -13.02
N SER A 55 -14.49 -9.67 -13.14
CA SER A 55 -15.11 -8.54 -13.85
C SER A 55 -14.40 -8.22 -15.17
N ASP A 56 -13.65 -9.16 -15.75
CA ASP A 56 -12.89 -9.01 -17.00
C ASP A 56 -11.85 -7.86 -16.96
N LEU A 57 -11.34 -7.57 -15.76
CA LEU A 57 -10.29 -6.60 -15.51
C LEU A 57 -8.99 -7.32 -15.11
N ARG A 58 -7.85 -6.77 -15.55
CA ARG A 58 -6.51 -7.31 -15.27
C ARG A 58 -5.65 -6.29 -14.55
N LEU A 59 -5.13 -6.68 -13.40
CA LEU A 59 -4.10 -5.92 -12.69
C LEU A 59 -2.76 -6.03 -13.45
N VAL A 60 -2.24 -4.89 -13.92
CA VAL A 60 -0.94 -4.80 -14.60
C VAL A 60 0.17 -4.71 -13.57
N ALA A 61 0.07 -3.77 -12.64
CA ALA A 61 1.05 -3.52 -11.60
C ALA A 61 0.39 -2.86 -10.39
N PHE A 62 1.05 -2.97 -9.24
CA PHE A 62 0.63 -2.28 -8.04
C PHE A 62 1.83 -1.80 -7.21
N THR A 63 1.58 -0.81 -6.36
CA THR A 63 2.43 -0.46 -5.23
C THR A 63 1.59 0.13 -4.11
N SER A 64 2.20 0.42 -2.98
CA SER A 64 1.52 0.93 -1.79
C SER A 64 2.25 2.11 -1.16
N TYR A 65 1.54 2.82 -0.30
CA TYR A 65 2.04 3.95 0.47
C TYR A 65 1.26 4.07 1.77
N ALA A 66 1.94 4.46 2.85
CA ALA A 66 1.31 4.82 4.12
C ALA A 66 1.10 6.34 4.16
N ASP A 67 -0.13 6.77 3.90
CA ASP A 67 -0.48 8.19 3.85
C ASP A 67 -0.75 8.74 5.25
N ILE A 68 0.24 9.46 5.76
CA ILE A 68 0.20 10.15 7.06
C ILE A 68 -0.14 11.64 6.93
N SER A 69 -0.51 12.11 5.73
CA SER A 69 -0.91 13.50 5.50
C SER A 69 -2.36 13.78 5.94
N SER A 70 -3.17 12.72 6.03
CA SER A 70 -4.54 12.72 6.55
C SER A 70 -4.58 12.38 8.04
N SER A 71 -5.69 12.70 8.70
CA SER A 71 -5.93 12.36 10.11
C SER A 71 -7.33 11.73 10.26
N PRO A 72 -7.42 10.44 10.63
CA PRO A 72 -6.31 9.49 10.76
C PRO A 72 -5.62 9.21 9.43
N GLY A 73 -4.34 8.83 9.48
CA GLY A 73 -3.61 8.35 8.30
C GLY A 73 -4.17 7.01 7.82
N HIS A 74 -3.84 6.59 6.60
CA HIS A 74 -4.40 5.37 6.02
C HIS A 74 -3.49 4.73 4.98
N TYR A 75 -3.78 3.49 4.62
CA TYR A 75 -3.07 2.80 3.55
C TYR A 75 -3.62 3.20 2.18
N VAL A 76 -2.71 3.52 1.27
CA VAL A 76 -3.01 3.81 -0.14
C VAL A 76 -2.41 2.71 -1.00
N ILE A 77 -3.21 2.14 -1.89
CA ILE A 77 -2.79 1.12 -2.85
C ILE A 77 -3.01 1.66 -4.26
N TYR A 78 -1.93 1.78 -5.05
CA TYR A 78 -2.00 2.22 -6.44
C TYR A 78 -2.11 1.03 -7.37
N TRP A 79 -3.11 1.01 -8.24
CA TRP A 79 -3.35 -0.07 -9.21
C TRP A 79 -3.35 0.48 -10.63
N GLU A 80 -2.51 -0.07 -11.50
CA GLU A 80 -2.64 0.07 -12.95
C GLU A 80 -3.44 -1.11 -13.47
N VAL A 81 -4.58 -0.83 -14.11
CA VAL A 81 -5.57 -1.84 -14.49
C VAL A 81 -5.88 -1.71 -15.98
N LYS A 82 -6.02 -2.85 -16.67
CA LYS A 82 -6.51 -2.93 -18.05
C LYS A 82 -7.83 -3.67 -18.07
N ALA A 83 -8.81 -3.15 -18.80
CA ALA A 83 -9.95 -3.97 -19.23
C ALA A 83 -9.72 -4.47 -20.66
N GLU A 84 -10.50 -5.49 -21.03
CA GLU A 84 -10.52 -5.96 -22.41
C GLU A 84 -11.33 -5.04 -23.35
N GLU A 85 -12.19 -4.14 -22.82
CA GLU A 85 -12.99 -3.17 -23.58
C GLU A 85 -12.78 -1.72 -23.06
N GLU A 86 -12.75 -0.73 -23.96
CA GLU A 86 -12.19 0.63 -23.73
C GLU A 86 -12.98 1.58 -22.80
N ASP A 87 -14.23 1.28 -22.41
CA ASP A 87 -15.06 2.19 -21.59
C ASP A 87 -15.05 1.81 -20.09
N ILE A 88 -14.11 2.38 -19.32
CA ILE A 88 -13.75 1.91 -17.97
C ILE A 88 -13.66 3.05 -16.95
N LYS A 89 -14.77 3.66 -16.54
CA LYS A 89 -14.79 4.42 -15.26
C LYS A 89 -16.03 4.16 -14.43
N ASP A 90 -17.22 4.27 -15.01
CA ASP A 90 -18.47 4.14 -14.23
C ASP A 90 -18.93 2.67 -14.08
N LEU A 91 -18.51 1.78 -14.99
CA LEU A 91 -18.97 0.39 -15.01
C LEU A 91 -18.38 -0.46 -13.87
N TYR A 92 -17.22 -0.07 -13.33
CA TYR A 92 -16.43 -0.90 -12.41
C TYR A 92 -16.26 -0.31 -11.01
N GLU A 93 -16.94 0.79 -10.68
CA GLU A 93 -16.90 1.37 -9.32
C GLU A 93 -17.20 0.32 -8.25
N LYS A 94 -18.24 -0.49 -8.46
CA LYS A 94 -18.61 -1.58 -7.53
C LYS A 94 -17.49 -2.59 -7.35
N THR A 95 -16.84 -2.99 -8.45
CA THR A 95 -15.72 -3.94 -8.43
C THR A 95 -14.55 -3.35 -7.64
N PHE A 96 -14.19 -2.09 -7.84
CA PHE A 96 -13.08 -1.46 -7.10
C PHE A 96 -13.40 -1.27 -5.61
N LEU A 97 -14.65 -0.92 -5.27
CA LEU A 97 -15.09 -0.84 -3.87
C LEU A 97 -15.05 -2.22 -3.19
N GLU A 98 -15.46 -3.27 -3.89
CA GLU A 98 -15.37 -4.65 -3.39
C GLU A 98 -13.91 -5.09 -3.22
N CYS A 99 -13.02 -4.75 -4.16
CA CYS A 99 -11.59 -4.97 -4.02
C CYS A 99 -11.03 -4.29 -2.77
N CYS A 100 -11.40 -3.03 -2.50
CA CYS A 100 -10.97 -2.32 -1.28
C CYS A 100 -11.40 -3.08 -0.02
N LEU A 101 -12.65 -3.52 0.03
CA LEU A 101 -13.20 -4.27 1.17
C LEU A 101 -12.48 -5.61 1.37
N VAL A 102 -12.25 -6.36 0.28
CA VAL A 102 -11.57 -7.67 0.33
C VAL A 102 -10.11 -7.54 0.74
N MET A 103 -9.41 -6.49 0.26
CA MET A 103 -8.05 -6.20 0.72
C MET A 103 -8.04 -5.89 2.22
N GLU A 104 -8.93 -5.00 2.65
CA GLU A 104 -8.96 -4.52 4.03
C GLU A 104 -9.29 -5.65 5.04
N ASP A 105 -10.25 -6.52 4.71
CA ASP A 105 -10.62 -7.71 5.50
C ASP A 105 -9.52 -8.79 5.56
N THR A 106 -8.44 -8.63 4.79
CA THR A 106 -7.33 -9.60 4.75
C THR A 106 -6.18 -9.24 5.69
N PHE A 107 -6.10 -7.98 6.15
CA PHE A 107 -5.08 -7.56 7.10
C PHE A 107 -5.32 -8.16 8.48
N ASP A 108 -4.28 -8.11 9.32
CA ASP A 108 -4.27 -8.80 10.60
C ASP A 108 -5.14 -8.11 11.67
N GLU A 109 -5.25 -8.78 12.81
CA GLU A 109 -6.06 -8.30 13.95
C GLU A 109 -5.61 -6.93 14.46
N GLU A 110 -4.31 -6.60 14.38
CA GLU A 110 -3.77 -5.32 14.84
C GLU A 110 -4.21 -4.18 13.91
N TYR A 111 -4.07 -4.36 12.59
CA TYR A 111 -4.59 -3.39 11.62
C TYR A 111 -6.10 -3.18 11.82
N MET A 112 -6.85 -4.28 11.97
CA MET A 112 -8.29 -4.24 12.15
C MET A 112 -8.70 -3.58 13.48
N TYR A 113 -7.93 -3.80 14.56
CA TYR A 113 -8.09 -3.09 15.83
C TYR A 113 -7.89 -1.59 15.65
N CYS A 114 -6.81 -1.16 14.99
CA CYS A 114 -6.54 0.25 14.73
C CYS A 114 -7.62 0.91 13.86
N ARG A 115 -8.12 0.21 12.83
CA ARG A 115 -9.26 0.68 12.01
C ARG A 115 -10.54 0.84 12.81
N SER A 116 -10.79 -0.07 13.77
CA SER A 116 -12.00 -0.04 14.60
C SER A 116 -12.01 1.07 15.64
N ASN A 117 -10.83 1.49 16.07
CA ASN A 117 -10.63 2.59 17.02
C ASN A 117 -10.30 3.93 16.32
N GLU A 118 -10.49 4.01 14.99
CA GLU A 118 -10.25 5.21 14.19
C GLU A 118 -8.80 5.74 14.25
N PHE A 119 -7.84 4.90 14.60
CA PHE A 119 -6.40 5.22 14.51
C PHE A 119 -5.88 5.14 13.08
N ILE A 120 -6.55 4.35 12.23
CA ILE A 120 -6.28 4.24 10.80
C ILE A 120 -7.58 4.54 10.04
N GLY A 121 -7.49 5.38 9.02
CA GLY A 121 -8.57 5.68 8.08
C GLY A 121 -8.84 4.52 7.12
N PRO A 122 -9.92 4.58 6.33
CA PRO A 122 -10.24 3.55 5.34
C PRO A 122 -9.13 3.38 4.32
N LEU A 123 -8.83 2.12 3.98
CA LEU A 123 -7.94 1.80 2.86
C LEU A 123 -8.44 2.50 1.60
N GLU A 124 -7.52 3.16 0.91
CA GLU A 124 -7.77 3.83 -0.35
C GLU A 124 -7.12 3.05 -1.49
N MET A 125 -7.89 2.74 -2.53
CA MET A 125 -7.38 2.33 -3.83
C MET A 125 -7.33 3.55 -4.75
N ARG A 126 -6.17 3.81 -5.34
CA ARG A 126 -5.96 4.82 -6.38
C ARG A 126 -5.71 4.10 -7.71
N VAL A 127 -6.63 4.20 -8.65
CA VAL A 127 -6.44 3.66 -10.00
C VAL A 127 -5.63 4.68 -10.80
N VAL A 128 -4.59 4.23 -11.50
CA VAL A 128 -3.71 5.07 -12.31
C VAL A 128 -3.83 4.75 -13.80
N ASP A 129 -3.47 5.72 -14.65
CA ASP A 129 -3.45 5.57 -16.10
C ASP A 129 -2.47 4.49 -16.59
N ASP A 130 -2.73 3.95 -17.78
CA ASP A 130 -1.83 3.00 -18.48
C ASP A 130 -0.43 3.60 -18.67
N GLY A 131 0.61 2.81 -18.36
CA GLY A 131 2.01 3.26 -18.47
C GLY A 131 2.51 4.10 -17.30
N THR A 132 1.73 4.26 -16.23
CA THR A 132 2.19 4.92 -15.00
C THR A 132 3.36 4.16 -14.39
N PHE A 133 3.31 2.83 -14.32
CA PHE A 133 4.40 2.04 -13.76
C PHE A 133 5.64 1.98 -14.68
N ASP A 134 5.48 2.17 -15.99
CA ASP A 134 6.60 2.38 -16.91
C ASP A 134 7.31 3.71 -16.62
N SER A 135 6.53 4.76 -16.32
CA SER A 135 7.08 6.06 -15.89
C SER A 135 7.85 5.95 -14.57
N LEU A 136 7.34 5.15 -13.63
CA LEU A 136 8.00 4.87 -12.35
C LEU A 136 9.30 4.07 -12.54
N MET A 137 9.31 3.12 -13.47
CA MET A 137 10.51 2.39 -13.87
C MET A 137 11.55 3.34 -14.48
N ASN A 138 11.14 4.21 -15.40
CA ASN A 138 12.04 5.19 -16.04
C ASN A 138 12.65 6.16 -15.01
N LEU A 139 11.88 6.61 -14.02
CA LEU A 139 12.40 7.40 -12.90
C LEU A 139 13.45 6.62 -12.08
N SER A 140 13.25 5.32 -11.88
CA SER A 140 14.20 4.49 -11.14
C SER A 140 15.50 4.29 -11.93
N ILE A 141 15.40 4.11 -13.25
CA ILE A 141 16.54 4.00 -14.16
C ILE A 141 17.35 5.30 -14.19
N SER A 142 16.69 6.47 -14.24
CA SER A 142 17.38 7.76 -14.24
C SER A 142 18.18 8.01 -12.97
N LYS A 143 17.80 7.36 -11.86
CA LYS A 143 18.52 7.35 -10.58
C LYS A 143 19.61 6.27 -10.47
N GLY A 144 19.86 5.53 -11.56
CA GLY A 144 20.93 4.54 -11.64
C GLY A 144 20.50 3.09 -11.39
N ALA A 145 19.19 2.79 -11.34
CA ALA A 145 18.74 1.40 -11.30
C ALA A 145 19.04 0.68 -12.63
N SER A 146 19.41 -0.60 -12.55
CA SER A 146 19.58 -1.43 -13.73
C SER A 146 18.23 -1.84 -14.31
N ILE A 147 18.02 -1.59 -15.60
CA ILE A 147 16.78 -1.94 -16.32
C ILE A 147 16.47 -3.44 -16.26
N THR A 148 17.49 -4.30 -16.36
CA THR A 148 17.31 -5.77 -16.45
C THR A 148 16.89 -6.39 -15.12
N HIS A 149 17.05 -5.68 -14.02
CA HIS A 149 16.73 -6.15 -12.67
C HIS A 149 15.64 -5.33 -12.00
N TYR A 150 15.04 -4.37 -12.72
CA TYR A 150 13.99 -3.56 -12.13
C TYR A 150 12.78 -4.40 -11.78
N LYS A 151 12.29 -4.18 -10.56
CA LYS A 151 10.98 -4.63 -10.10
C LYS A 151 10.32 -3.44 -9.43
N THR A 152 9.05 -3.25 -9.70
CA THR A 152 8.23 -2.29 -8.96
C THR A 152 8.30 -2.62 -7.47
N PRO A 153 8.74 -1.69 -6.61
CA PRO A 153 8.75 -1.94 -5.18
C PRO A 153 7.30 -2.02 -4.67
N PRO A 154 6.99 -2.95 -3.75
CA PRO A 154 5.63 -3.12 -3.24
C PRO A 154 5.17 -1.94 -2.38
N CYS A 155 6.09 -1.09 -1.91
CA CYS A 155 5.81 0.17 -1.23
C CYS A 155 6.75 1.27 -1.73
N ILE A 156 6.21 2.45 -2.05
CA ILE A 156 6.95 3.62 -2.48
C ILE A 156 7.12 4.58 -1.30
N THR A 157 8.36 4.99 -1.06
CA THR A 157 8.70 5.97 -0.01
C THR A 157 9.36 7.24 -0.58
N SER A 158 9.72 7.25 -1.87
CA SER A 158 10.35 8.41 -2.50
C SER A 158 9.31 9.42 -2.94
N GLU A 159 9.48 10.68 -2.56
CA GLU A 159 8.59 11.79 -2.93
C GLU A 159 8.40 11.93 -4.44
N GLU A 160 9.48 11.84 -5.23
CA GLU A 160 9.40 11.91 -6.69
C GLU A 160 8.61 10.73 -7.29
N GLY A 161 8.70 9.54 -6.69
CA GLY A 161 7.93 8.37 -7.10
C GLY A 161 6.44 8.52 -6.78
N LEU A 162 6.12 9.06 -5.59
CA LEU A 162 4.74 9.42 -5.22
C LEU A 162 4.18 10.48 -6.15
N GLN A 163 4.97 11.48 -6.54
CA GLN A 163 4.53 12.52 -7.48
C GLN A 163 4.17 11.94 -8.86
N VAL A 164 4.97 10.99 -9.36
CA VAL A 164 4.64 10.27 -10.61
C VAL A 164 3.31 9.55 -10.46
N LEU A 165 3.10 8.82 -9.37
CA LEU A 165 1.84 8.10 -9.12
C LEU A 165 0.65 9.05 -9.01
N GLU A 166 0.72 10.07 -8.15
CA GLU A 166 -0.37 11.02 -7.89
C GLU A 166 -0.82 11.79 -9.12
N THR A 167 0.12 12.17 -9.98
CA THR A 167 -0.20 12.92 -11.21
C THR A 167 -1.01 12.07 -12.20
N ASN A 168 -0.89 10.75 -12.14
CA ASN A 168 -1.57 9.81 -13.03
C ASN A 168 -2.79 9.12 -12.38
N VAL A 169 -3.23 9.56 -11.20
CA VAL A 169 -4.43 8.99 -10.57
C VAL A 169 -5.69 9.42 -11.33
N VAL A 170 -6.45 8.43 -11.80
CA VAL A 170 -7.69 8.63 -12.55
C VAL A 170 -8.97 8.37 -11.77
N ALA A 171 -8.89 7.59 -10.69
CA ALA A 171 -10.01 7.31 -9.80
C ALA A 171 -9.53 6.95 -8.39
N ARG A 172 -10.35 7.22 -7.39
CA ARG A 172 -10.07 6.96 -5.96
C ARG A 172 -11.28 6.26 -5.33
N PHE A 173 -11.03 5.17 -4.62
CA PHE A 173 -12.06 4.37 -3.95
C PHE A 173 -11.64 4.10 -2.52
N PHE A 174 -12.56 4.27 -1.58
CA PHE A 174 -12.30 4.00 -0.17
C PHE A 174 -13.07 2.78 0.27
N SER A 175 -12.44 1.93 1.08
CA SER A 175 -13.12 0.80 1.69
C SER A 175 -14.29 1.28 2.56
N THR A 176 -15.40 0.55 2.47
CA THR A 176 -16.63 0.81 3.24
C THR A 176 -16.75 -0.08 4.48
N LEU A 177 -15.71 -0.87 4.78
CA LEU A 177 -15.70 -1.77 5.92
C LEU A 177 -15.89 -0.95 7.22
N ARG A 178 -16.99 -1.25 7.92
CA ARG A 178 -17.33 -0.55 9.16
C ARG A 178 -16.51 -1.12 10.32
N ALA A 179 -16.02 -0.22 11.17
CA ALA A 179 -15.36 -0.52 12.44
C ALA A 179 -16.09 -1.55 13.33
N SER A 180 -17.42 -1.67 13.24
CA SER A 180 -18.21 -2.57 14.09
C SER A 180 -18.25 -4.04 13.66
N HIS A 181 -17.75 -4.40 12.47
CA HIS A 181 -17.69 -5.80 12.01
C HIS A 181 -16.45 -6.56 12.53
N VAL A 182 -15.56 -5.88 13.26
CA VAL A 182 -14.23 -6.39 13.62
C VAL A 182 -14.23 -7.18 14.94
N LEU A 183 -15.26 -7.02 15.77
CA LEU A 183 -15.45 -7.87 16.93
C LEU A 183 -16.16 -9.16 16.50
N LYS A 184 -15.41 -10.12 15.94
CA LYS A 184 -15.89 -11.51 15.95
C LYS A 184 -15.85 -12.02 17.40
N PRO A 185 -16.93 -12.66 17.89
CA PRO A 185 -17.00 -13.22 19.24
C PRO A 185 -16.02 -14.37 19.46
#